data_AF-A0A3D5AU89-F1
#
_entry.id   AF-A0A3D5AU89-F1
#
_cell.length_a   1.000
_cell.length_b   1.000
_cell.length_c   1.000
_cell.angle_alpha   90.00
_cell.angle_beta   90.00
_cell.angle_gamma   90.00
#
_symmetry.space_group_name_H-M   'P 1'
#
loop_
_entity.id
_entity.type
_entity.pdbx_description
1 polymer ?
#
loop_
_entity_poly.entity_id
_entity_poly.type
_entity_poly.pdbx_seq_one_letter_code
_entity_poly.pdbx_strand_id
1 'polypeptide(L)'
;DPSLEFTRGGLFVLGDSRRSDLQRTGYRLQDNKLVRLVWPALDQPTQIEPQLAVLLENVSELQVRFYVAGAGWVNQWPQPNAPLIGLPAAVELTLTIEGRGQVQRILRVNG
;
A
#
# COMPACT_ATOMS: atom_id res chain seq x y z
N ASP A 1 2.87 -4.83 11.35
CA ASP A 1 2.53 -5.12 9.94
C ASP A 1 2.12 -3.87 9.18
N PRO A 2 2.24 -3.85 7.85
CA PRO A 2 1.75 -2.73 7.03
C PRO A 2 0.22 -2.62 7.06
N SER A 3 -0.29 -1.40 7.01
CA SER A 3 -1.73 -1.12 6.88
C SER A 3 -2.23 -1.31 5.45
N LEU A 4 -1.32 -1.20 4.47
CA LEU A 4 -1.55 -1.47 3.06
C LEU A 4 -0.27 -2.05 2.46
N GLU A 5 -0.39 -3.13 1.70
CA GLU A 5 0.72 -3.79 1.01
C GLU A 5 0.29 -4.28 -0.37
N PHE A 6 1.11 -4.05 -1.40
CA PHE A 6 0.82 -4.46 -2.76
C PHE A 6 2.08 -4.50 -3.63
N THR A 7 1.97 -5.19 -4.77
CA THR A 7 2.98 -5.14 -5.83
C THR A 7 2.55 -4.12 -6.87
N ARG A 8 3.47 -3.24 -7.28
CA ARG A 8 3.26 -2.29 -8.37
C ARG A 8 4.32 -2.46 -9.46
N GLY A 9 3.94 -2.19 -10.70
CA GLY A 9 4.90 -2.06 -11.81
C GLY A 9 5.43 -0.64 -11.98
N GLY A 10 6.11 -0.42 -13.11
CA GLY A 10 6.59 0.89 -13.52
C GLY A 10 7.83 1.37 -12.79
N LEU A 11 8.64 0.48 -12.22
CA LEU A 11 9.99 0.81 -11.82
C LEU A 11 10.83 1.05 -13.07
N PHE A 12 11.50 2.20 -13.12
CA PHE A 12 12.37 2.51 -14.25
C PHE A 12 13.64 1.65 -14.18
N VAL A 13 13.78 0.71 -15.11
CA VAL A 13 14.94 -0.17 -15.22
C VAL A 13 15.85 0.35 -16.34
N LEU A 14 17.06 0.78 -15.98
CA LEU A 14 18.08 1.26 -16.91
C LEU A 14 19.03 0.13 -17.32
N GLY A 15 19.31 0.02 -18.61
CA GLY A 15 20.28 -0.93 -19.17
C GLY A 15 19.76 -2.38 -19.26
N ASP A 16 20.64 -3.31 -19.66
CA ASP A 16 20.32 -4.73 -19.92
C ASP A 16 20.18 -5.58 -18.63
N SER A 17 19.76 -4.95 -17.53
CA SER A 17 19.54 -5.67 -16.28
C SER A 17 18.25 -6.49 -16.39
N ARG A 18 18.35 -7.82 -16.28
CA ARG A 18 17.21 -8.77 -16.28
C ARG A 18 16.36 -8.67 -15.00
N ARG A 19 16.12 -7.48 -14.48
CA ARG A 19 15.31 -7.24 -13.30
C ARG A 19 13.88 -6.92 -13.73
N SER A 20 12.92 -7.48 -12.99
CA SER A 20 11.51 -7.12 -13.15
C SER A 20 11.31 -5.63 -12.80
N ASP A 21 10.37 -4.98 -13.48
CA ASP A 21 9.91 -3.63 -13.15
C ASP A 21 8.90 -3.62 -11.98
N LEU A 22 8.58 -4.80 -11.44
CA LEU A 22 7.71 -4.99 -10.30
C LEU A 22 8.45 -4.68 -8.99
N GLN A 23 7.73 -4.06 -8.07
CA GLN A 23 8.22 -3.74 -6.73
C GLN A 23 7.11 -3.98 -5.71
N ARG A 24 7.42 -4.76 -4.68
CA ARG A 24 6.56 -4.93 -3.51
C ARG A 24 6.75 -3.73 -2.58
N THR A 25 5.66 -3.06 -2.25
CA THR A 25 5.62 -1.83 -1.45
C THR A 25 4.54 -1.93 -0.38
N GLY A 26 4.78 -1.28 0.74
CA GLY A 26 3.83 -1.17 1.84
C GLY A 26 3.83 0.21 2.44
N TYR A 27 2.76 0.51 3.17
CA TYR A 27 2.59 1.74 3.93
C TYR A 27 2.11 1.41 5.34
N ARG A 28 2.67 2.09 6.33
CA ARG A 28 2.22 1.98 7.72
C ARG A 28 2.32 3.32 8.43
N LEU A 29 1.51 3.46 9.46
CA LEU A 29 1.72 4.48 10.47
C LEU A 29 2.67 3.94 11.54
N GLN A 30 3.71 4.70 11.88
CA GLN A 30 4.65 4.35 12.93
C GLN A 30 5.18 5.64 13.56
N ASP A 31 5.14 5.75 14.89
CA ASP A 31 5.71 6.88 15.65
C ASP A 31 5.27 8.26 15.10
N ASN A 32 3.96 8.42 14.86
CA ASN A 32 3.33 9.60 14.24
C ASN A 32 3.86 9.95 12.83
N LYS A 33 4.40 8.97 12.11
CA LYS A 33 4.94 9.13 10.76
C LYS A 33 4.30 8.15 9.78
N LEU A 34 3.96 8.64 8.60
CA LEU A 34 3.65 7.78 7.47
C LEU A 34 4.98 7.24 6.90
N VAL A 35 5.16 5.93 6.96
CA VAL A 35 6.35 5.24 6.51
C VAL A 35 6.03 4.37 5.30
N ARG A 36 6.85 4.46 4.25
CA ARG A 36 6.85 3.54 3.12
C ARG A 36 7.87 2.45 3.34
N LEU A 37 7.46 1.22 3.07
CA LEU A 37 8.27 0.01 3.09
C LEU A 37 8.51 -0.44 1.65
N VAL A 38 9.76 -0.73 1.29
CA VAL A 38 10.11 -1.24 -0.04
C VAL A 38 10.93 -2.50 0.11
N TRP A 39 10.45 -3.61 -0.48
CA TRP A 39 11.17 -4.87 -0.48
C TRP A 39 12.07 -4.98 -1.73
N PRO A 40 13.34 -5.38 -1.58
CA PRO A 40 14.30 -5.42 -2.68
C PRO A 40 14.14 -6.60 -3.65
N ALA A 41 13.33 -7.62 -3.34
CA ALA A 41 13.06 -8.76 -4.22
C ALA A 41 11.61 -9.26 -4.08
N LEU A 42 11.01 -9.74 -5.19
CA LEU A 42 9.64 -10.30 -5.21
C LEU A 42 9.57 -11.72 -4.62
N ASP A 43 10.58 -12.56 -4.88
CA ASP A 43 10.52 -14.01 -4.61
C ASP A 43 11.81 -14.52 -3.91
N GLN A 44 11.92 -14.44 -2.58
CA GLN A 44 12.90 -15.20 -1.74
C GLN A 44 12.69 -14.96 -0.21
N PRO A 45 13.27 -15.78 0.71
CA PRO A 45 12.64 -16.18 1.98
C PRO A 45 12.40 -15.05 2.99
N THR A 46 11.54 -15.38 3.95
CA THR A 46 10.84 -14.65 5.03
C THR A 46 11.60 -13.61 5.88
N GLN A 47 12.84 -13.24 5.56
CA GLN A 47 13.76 -12.57 6.49
C GLN A 47 14.53 -11.38 5.89
N ILE A 48 14.04 -10.79 4.79
CA ILE A 48 14.57 -9.50 4.31
C ILE A 48 13.70 -8.38 4.86
N GLU A 49 14.30 -7.60 5.76
CA GLU A 49 13.70 -6.36 6.27
C GLU A 49 13.51 -5.35 5.12
N PRO A 50 12.33 -4.74 5.00
CA PRO A 50 12.11 -3.72 3.99
C PRO A 50 12.96 -2.48 4.26
N GLN A 51 13.33 -1.79 3.19
CA GLN A 51 13.87 -0.45 3.30
C GLN A 51 12.75 0.51 3.69
N LEU A 52 12.99 1.30 4.73
CA LEU A 52 12.02 2.26 5.27
C LEU A 52 12.31 3.67 4.77
N ALA A 53 11.26 4.37 4.37
CA ALA A 53 11.32 5.79 4.04
C ALA A 53 10.19 6.54 4.76
N VAL A 54 10.54 7.52 5.59
CA VAL A 54 9.55 8.46 6.16
C VAL A 54 9.06 9.37 5.04
N LEU A 55 7.76 9.38 4.79
CA LEU A 55 7.13 10.21 3.76
C LEU A 55 6.51 11.48 4.32
N LEU A 56 5.95 11.39 5.53
CA LEU A 56 5.25 12.49 6.16
C LEU A 56 5.30 12.34 7.69
N GLU A 57 5.55 13.45 8.38
CA GLU A 57 5.52 13.52 9.84
C GLU A 57 4.19 14.11 10.35
N ASN A 58 3.95 13.99 11.66
CA ASN A 58 2.76 14.48 12.35
C ASN A 58 1.46 13.88 11.79
N VAL A 59 1.50 12.60 11.42
CA VAL A 59 0.33 11.83 11.02
C VAL A 59 -0.16 11.10 12.25
N SER A 60 -1.38 11.41 12.72
CA SER A 60 -1.95 10.76 13.90
C SER A 60 -2.78 9.53 13.53
N GLU A 61 -3.22 9.41 12.27
CA GLU A 61 -4.06 8.31 11.81
C GLU A 61 -3.87 8.01 10.33
N LEU A 62 -3.91 6.71 10.00
CA LEU A 62 -3.99 6.18 8.64
C LEU A 62 -5.16 5.19 8.58
N GLN A 63 -6.17 5.48 7.76
CA GLN A 63 -7.25 4.55 7.44
C GLN A 63 -7.20 4.16 5.96
N VAL A 64 -7.46 2.89 5.69
CA VAL A 64 -7.49 2.35 4.33
C VAL A 64 -8.78 1.57 4.13
N ARG A 65 -9.47 1.84 3.02
CA ARG A 65 -10.68 1.13 2.61
C ARG A 65 -10.58 0.71 1.15
N PHE A 66 -11.31 -0.34 0.80
CA PHE A 66 -11.23 -0.99 -0.50
C PHE A 66 -12.62 -1.05 -1.11
N TYR A 67 -12.75 -0.64 -2.37
CA TYR A 67 -14.01 -0.79 -3.10
C TYR A 67 -14.00 -2.11 -3.85
N VAL A 68 -14.85 -3.05 -3.44
CA VAL A 68 -14.97 -4.38 -4.02
C VAL A 68 -16.26 -4.46 -4.84
N ALA A 69 -16.15 -4.90 -6.09
CA ALA A 69 -17.31 -5.06 -6.96
C ALA A 69 -18.37 -5.96 -6.30
N GLY A 70 -19.63 -5.51 -6.27
CA GLY A 70 -20.74 -6.22 -5.63
C GLY A 70 -20.84 -6.07 -4.10
N ALA A 71 -19.76 -5.77 -3.39
CA ALA A 71 -19.75 -5.58 -1.93
C ALA A 71 -19.66 -4.10 -1.50
N GLY A 72 -19.23 -3.20 -2.38
CA GLY A 72 -19.01 -1.79 -2.06
C GLY A 72 -17.73 -1.57 -1.25
N TRP A 73 -17.75 -0.57 -0.38
CA TRP A 73 -16.58 -0.22 0.46
C TRP A 73 -16.44 -1.15 1.65
N VAL A 74 -15.27 -1.77 1.79
CA VAL A 74 -14.89 -2.63 2.91
C VAL A 74 -13.60 -2.15 3.59
N ASN A 75 -13.47 -2.40 4.88
CA ASN A 75 -12.32 -1.95 5.68
C ASN A 75 -11.15 -2.95 5.67
N GLN A 76 -11.37 -4.15 5.11
CA GLN A 76 -10.36 -5.18 4.99
C GLN A 76 -10.46 -5.84 3.62
N TRP A 77 -9.31 -6.01 2.99
CA TRP A 77 -9.15 -6.79 1.78
C TRP A 77 -7.86 -7.63 1.95
N PRO A 78 -7.85 -8.93 1.59
CA PRO A 78 -8.98 -9.69 1.09
C PRO A 78 -9.95 -9.95 2.23
N GLN A 79 -11.23 -10.13 1.91
CA GLN A 79 -12.22 -10.42 2.95
C GLN A 79 -12.00 -11.86 3.46
N PRO A 80 -11.86 -12.10 4.78
CA PRO A 80 -11.46 -13.41 5.32
C PRO A 80 -12.36 -14.59 4.89
N ASN A 81 -13.64 -14.33 4.64
CA ASN A 81 -14.66 -15.34 4.34
C ASN A 81 -15.24 -15.21 2.93
N ALA A 82 -14.54 -14.53 2.01
CA ALA A 82 -14.95 -14.41 0.62
C ALA A 82 -13.87 -14.95 -0.32
N PRO A 83 -14.25 -15.54 -1.45
CA PRO A 83 -13.28 -15.91 -2.48
C PRO A 83 -12.52 -14.65 -2.94
N LEU A 84 -11.22 -14.83 -3.22
CA LEU A 84 -10.37 -13.80 -3.78
C LEU A 84 -10.70 -13.59 -5.26
N ILE A 85 -11.63 -12.69 -5.55
CA ILE A 85 -12.08 -12.36 -6.92
C ILE A 85 -11.33 -11.12 -7.42
N GLY A 86 -10.04 -11.28 -7.69
CA GLY A 86 -9.19 -10.21 -8.25
C GLY A 86 -8.96 -9.02 -7.30
N LEU A 87 -8.37 -7.95 -7.84
CA LEU A 87 -8.04 -6.73 -7.09
C LEU A 87 -9.30 -5.92 -6.74
N PRO A 88 -9.29 -5.12 -5.65
CA PRO A 88 -10.33 -4.12 -5.43
C PRO A 88 -10.31 -3.11 -6.57
N ALA A 89 -11.47 -2.57 -6.97
CA ALA A 89 -11.55 -1.62 -8.08
C ALA A 89 -11.07 -0.21 -7.70
N ALA A 90 -11.07 0.12 -6.40
CA ALA A 90 -10.49 1.35 -5.87
C ALA A 90 -9.97 1.17 -4.45
N VAL A 91 -9.04 2.03 -4.06
CA VAL A 91 -8.53 2.16 -2.69
C VAL A 91 -8.78 3.59 -2.22
N GLU A 92 -9.33 3.75 -1.03
CA GLU A 92 -9.45 5.00 -0.32
C GLU A 92 -8.40 5.05 0.79
N LEU A 93 -7.62 6.13 0.83
CA LEU A 93 -6.69 6.44 1.91
C LEU A 93 -7.14 7.73 2.59
N THR A 94 -7.25 7.69 3.91
CA THR A 94 -7.53 8.86 4.74
C THR A 94 -6.39 9.02 5.75
N LEU A 95 -5.77 10.20 5.75
CA LEU A 95 -4.74 10.60 6.71
C LEU A 95 -5.28 11.69 7.61
N THR A 96 -5.09 11.55 8.91
CA THR A 96 -5.28 12.67 9.87
C THR A 96 -3.90 13.27 10.16
N ILE A 97 -3.71 14.53 9.79
CA ILE A 97 -2.42 15.24 9.92
C ILE A 97 -2.57 16.37 10.93
N GLU A 98 -1.74 16.39 11.95
CA GLU A 98 -1.78 17.39 13.01
C GLU A 98 -1.57 18.80 12.42
N GLY A 99 -2.41 19.75 12.83
CA GLY A 99 -2.40 21.12 12.31
C GLY A 99 -2.91 21.29 10.87
N ARG A 100 -3.25 20.20 10.15
CA ARG A 100 -3.76 20.26 8.76
C ARG A 100 -5.12 19.58 8.56
N GLY A 101 -5.57 18.77 9.53
CA GLY A 101 -6.83 18.06 9.45
C GLY A 101 -6.74 16.81 8.58
N GLN A 102 -7.88 16.40 8.02
CA GLN A 102 -7.98 15.16 7.25
C GLN A 102 -7.73 15.37 5.75
N VAL A 103 -6.92 14.49 5.18
CA VAL A 103 -6.71 14.40 3.73
C VAL A 103 -7.19 13.04 3.26
N GLN A 104 -8.15 13.05 2.33
CA GLN A 104 -8.70 11.85 1.70
C GLN A 104 -8.26 11.77 0.24
N ARG A 105 -7.92 10.56 -0.21
CA ARG A 105 -7.65 10.25 -1.62
C ARG A 105 -8.32 8.92 -1.99
N ILE A 106 -9.03 8.93 -3.11
CA ILE A 106 -9.56 7.73 -3.73
C ILE A 106 -8.78 7.50 -5.03
N LEU A 107 -8.22 6.30 -5.16
CA LEU A 107 -7.42 5.88 -6.29
C LEU A 107 -8.09 4.69 -6.96
N ARG A 108 -8.36 4.79 -8.26
CA ARG A 108 -8.76 3.62 -9.04
C ARG A 108 -7.59 2.66 -9.13
N VAL A 109 -7.86 1.37 -8.92
CA VAL A 109 -6.90 0.31 -9.20
C VAL A 109 -7.13 -0.13 -10.65
N ASN A 110 -6.08 -0.04 -11.45
CA ASN A 110 -6.11 -0.59 -12.80
C ASN A 110 -5.76 -2.08 -12.68
N GLY A 111 -6.69 -2.93 -13.11
CA GLY A 111 -6.47 -4.36 -13.31
C GLY A 111 -5.94 -4.65 -14.71
#